data_AF-A0A2E5KNS6-F1
#
_entry.id   AF-A0A2E5KNS6-F1
#
_cell.length_a   1.000
_cell.length_b   1.000
_cell.length_c   1.000
_cell.angle_alpha   90.00
_cell.angle_beta   90.00
_cell.angle_gamma   90.00
#
_symmetry.space_group_name_H-M   'P 1'
#
loop_
_entity.id
_entity.type
_entity.pdbx_description
1 polymer ?
#
loop_
_entity_poly.entity_id
_entity_poly.type
_entity_poly.pdbx_seq_one_letter_code
_entity_poly.pdbx_strand_id
1 'polypeptide(L)'
;MPLPLMPKATAVWLVDNTSLTFDQIAEFCGLHPLEVKGIADGEIAIGIQGRDPVPDGELTREEIERCVADPKARLNMAASEIPRPKARTSGPKYTPVTKRQDRPNAIMWLLRYHSELSDAQVSRLVGTTKPTINSVRDRTHWNMANLKPIDPVSLGMCSQVELDEAVTKAHKRLRSRERREARERARSDRDTAAATAEKEPVVETAILQRAPVEAAPQEPLEIVTSAQDVDKEAPAEEADHSVESVFGSTPAPAAPEPEPTADVFGTTDRPSEHSGPAADGEGAEVAEDEEESRT
;
A
#
# COMPACT_ATOMS: atom_id res chain seq x y z
N MET A 1 2.16 -24.51 22.51
CA MET A 1 1.49 -23.75 23.58
C MET A 1 1.80 -22.28 23.38
N PRO A 2 0.89 -21.35 23.71
CA PRO A 2 1.18 -19.94 23.62
C PRO A 2 2.33 -19.59 24.58
N LEU A 3 3.27 -18.77 24.11
CA LEU A 3 4.46 -18.36 24.85
C LEU A 3 4.25 -16.96 25.42
N PRO A 4 4.81 -16.64 26.60
CA PRO A 4 4.79 -15.28 27.14
C PRO A 4 5.49 -14.30 26.20
N LEU A 5 5.12 -13.01 26.25
CA LEU A 5 5.62 -12.00 25.31
C LEU A 5 7.14 -11.81 25.41
N MET A 6 7.70 -11.93 26.62
CA MET A 6 9.13 -11.77 26.91
C MET A 6 9.67 -12.97 27.72
N PRO A 7 9.89 -14.14 27.09
CA PRO A 7 10.11 -15.40 27.79
C PRO A 7 11.33 -15.39 28.72
N LYS A 8 12.42 -14.72 28.35
CA LYS A 8 13.63 -14.61 29.21
C LYS A 8 13.40 -13.71 30.43
N ALA A 9 12.72 -12.58 30.26
CA ALA A 9 12.43 -11.67 31.37
C ALA A 9 11.40 -12.27 32.34
N THR A 10 10.40 -12.98 31.80
CA THR A 10 9.42 -13.71 32.61
C THR A 10 10.09 -14.87 33.36
N ALA A 11 11.04 -15.59 32.73
CA ALA A 11 11.80 -16.65 33.40
C ALA A 11 12.66 -16.11 34.57
N VAL A 12 13.37 -14.98 34.39
CA VAL A 12 14.12 -14.32 35.48
C VAL A 12 13.19 -14.03 36.66
N TRP A 13 12.03 -13.41 36.39
CA TRP A 13 11.08 -13.08 37.45
C TRP A 13 10.53 -14.34 38.16
N LEU A 14 10.15 -15.38 37.40
CA LEU A 14 9.63 -16.62 37.97
C LEU A 14 10.67 -17.35 38.83
N VAL A 15 11.93 -17.37 38.40
CA VAL A 15 13.04 -17.97 39.18
C VAL A 15 13.26 -17.22 40.50
N ASP A 16 13.19 -15.89 40.49
CA ASP A 16 13.48 -15.08 41.67
C ASP A 16 12.29 -14.97 42.65
N ASN A 17 11.04 -15.05 42.16
CA ASN A 17 9.84 -14.74 42.94
C ASN A 17 8.96 -15.96 43.23
N THR A 18 9.27 -17.13 42.68
CA THR A 18 8.48 -18.36 42.87
C THR A 18 9.36 -19.56 43.19
N SER A 19 8.80 -20.58 43.83
CA SER A 19 9.48 -21.85 44.12
C SER A 19 9.14 -22.94 43.09
N LEU A 20 8.86 -22.54 41.84
CA LEU A 20 8.57 -23.46 40.75
C LEU A 20 9.83 -24.23 40.32
N THR A 21 9.65 -25.42 39.78
CA THR A 21 10.77 -26.20 39.24
C THR A 21 11.27 -25.61 37.92
N PHE A 22 12.56 -25.79 37.63
CA PHE A 22 13.15 -25.30 36.37
C PHE A 22 12.46 -25.87 35.13
N ASP A 23 11.96 -27.10 35.20
CA ASP A 23 11.21 -27.74 34.10
C ASP A 23 9.85 -27.06 33.87
N GLN A 24 9.15 -26.65 34.94
CA GLN A 24 7.88 -25.93 34.83
C GLN A 24 8.07 -24.54 34.20
N ILE A 25 9.12 -23.81 34.60
CA ILE A 25 9.45 -22.49 34.04
C ILE A 25 9.90 -22.63 32.58
N ALA A 26 10.73 -23.64 32.28
CA ALA A 26 11.19 -23.95 30.93
C ALA A 26 10.03 -24.23 29.97
N GLU A 27 9.07 -25.07 30.39
CA GLU A 27 7.90 -25.41 29.58
C GLU A 27 6.98 -24.22 29.34
N PHE A 28 6.79 -23.35 30.34
CA PHE A 28 5.98 -22.14 30.21
C PHE A 28 6.63 -21.09 29.30
N CYS A 29 7.92 -20.82 29.49
CA CYS A 29 8.65 -19.82 28.71
C CYS A 29 9.16 -20.35 27.36
N GLY A 30 9.02 -21.65 27.08
CA GLY A 30 9.57 -22.31 25.89
C GLY A 30 11.10 -22.27 25.82
N LEU A 31 11.76 -22.25 26.97
CA LEU A 31 13.22 -22.28 27.10
C LEU A 31 13.69 -23.68 27.46
N HIS A 32 14.96 -24.00 27.24
CA HIS A 32 15.52 -25.26 27.72
C HIS A 32 15.75 -25.18 29.25
N PRO A 33 15.56 -26.27 30.03
CA PRO A 33 15.81 -26.25 31.48
C PRO A 33 17.23 -25.78 31.87
N LEU A 34 18.23 -26.06 31.02
CA LEU A 34 19.60 -25.56 31.21
C LEU A 34 19.70 -24.04 31.06
N GLU A 35 18.89 -23.42 30.20
CA GLU A 35 18.85 -21.96 30.09
C GLU A 35 18.23 -21.34 31.34
N VAL A 36 17.17 -21.95 31.88
CA VAL A 36 16.55 -21.51 33.14
C VAL A 36 17.53 -21.65 34.31
N LYS A 37 18.31 -22.74 34.34
CA LYS A 37 19.37 -22.91 35.32
C LYS A 37 20.46 -21.84 35.18
N GLY A 38 20.93 -21.56 33.96
CA GLY A 38 21.89 -20.49 33.72
C GLY A 38 21.32 -19.08 33.99
N ILE A 39 20.00 -18.91 33.99
CA ILE A 39 19.35 -17.68 34.48
C ILE A 39 19.40 -17.62 36.01
N ALA A 40 19.11 -18.73 36.70
CA ALA A 40 19.21 -18.82 38.16
C ALA A 40 20.64 -18.62 38.66
N ASP A 41 21.64 -19.12 37.91
CA ASP A 41 23.06 -18.94 38.19
C ASP A 41 23.56 -17.53 37.78
N GLY A 42 22.74 -16.74 37.08
CA GLY A 42 23.05 -15.37 36.67
C GLY A 42 23.98 -15.24 35.46
N GLU A 43 24.14 -16.26 34.62
CA GLU A 43 25.07 -16.27 33.48
C GLU A 43 24.43 -15.82 32.15
N ILE A 44 23.16 -16.18 31.90
CA ILE A 44 22.54 -16.06 30.56
C ILE A 44 21.71 -14.76 30.38
N ALA A 45 21.21 -14.19 31.48
CA ALA A 45 20.32 -13.03 31.47
C ALA A 45 20.90 -11.82 32.21
N ILE A 46 22.23 -11.66 32.18
CA ILE A 46 22.92 -10.54 32.83
C ILE A 46 22.38 -9.21 32.28
N GLY A 47 21.79 -8.40 33.16
CA GLY A 47 21.24 -7.08 32.81
C GLY A 47 19.79 -7.09 32.29
N ILE A 48 19.11 -8.24 32.24
CA ILE A 48 17.68 -8.31 31.92
C ILE A 48 16.87 -8.11 33.21
N GLN A 49 16.03 -7.08 33.26
CA GLN A 49 15.11 -6.88 34.37
C GLN A 49 13.95 -7.88 34.27
N GLY A 50 13.72 -8.65 35.34
CA GLY A 50 12.59 -9.57 35.43
C GLY A 50 11.25 -8.84 35.31
N ARG A 51 10.34 -9.40 34.51
CA ARG A 51 8.99 -8.85 34.29
C ARG A 51 7.95 -9.78 34.90
N ASP A 52 7.10 -9.24 35.77
CA ASP A 52 6.00 -9.98 36.41
C ASP A 52 4.91 -10.32 35.38
N PRO A 53 4.59 -11.60 35.14
CA PRO A 53 3.54 -12.03 34.21
C PRO A 53 2.11 -11.89 34.75
N VAL A 54 1.93 -11.64 36.05
CA VAL A 54 0.62 -11.50 36.69
C VAL A 54 -0.13 -10.21 36.29
N PRO A 55 0.48 -9.00 36.39
CA PRO A 55 -0.21 -7.76 36.02
C PRO A 55 -0.52 -7.66 34.52
N ASP A 56 0.25 -8.34 33.68
CA ASP A 56 0.04 -8.40 32.24
C ASP A 56 -1.08 -9.38 31.82
N GLY A 57 -1.62 -10.14 32.77
CA GLY A 57 -2.62 -11.17 32.52
C GLY A 57 -2.10 -12.34 31.70
N GLU A 58 -0.77 -12.60 31.74
CA GLU A 58 -0.16 -13.79 31.14
C GLU A 58 -0.29 -15.01 32.07
N LEU A 59 -0.24 -14.81 33.39
CA LEU A 59 -0.47 -15.81 34.43
C LEU A 59 -1.40 -15.26 35.52
N THR A 60 -2.11 -16.15 36.20
CA THR A 60 -2.84 -15.78 37.43
C THR A 60 -2.08 -16.24 38.67
N ARG A 61 -2.32 -15.59 39.81
CA ARG A 61 -1.64 -15.94 41.06
C ARG A 61 -2.06 -17.32 41.56
N GLU A 62 -3.32 -17.68 41.36
CA GLU A 62 -3.88 -18.98 41.70
C GLU A 62 -3.20 -20.12 40.93
N GLU A 63 -2.84 -19.85 39.66
CA GLU A 63 -2.15 -20.82 38.80
C GLU A 63 -0.71 -21.08 39.26
N ILE A 64 -0.02 -20.02 39.71
CA ILE A 64 1.32 -20.15 40.30
C ILE A 64 1.24 -20.96 41.59
N GLU A 65 0.30 -20.66 42.49
CA GLU A 65 0.12 -21.40 43.75
C GLU A 65 -0.21 -22.88 43.52
N ARG A 66 -1.05 -23.19 42.52
CA ARG A 66 -1.35 -24.57 42.10
C ARG A 66 -0.10 -25.33 41.66
N CYS A 67 0.76 -24.69 40.86
CA CYS A 67 1.97 -25.32 40.34
C CYS A 67 3.11 -25.37 41.35
N VAL A 68 3.12 -24.48 42.36
CA VAL A 68 4.03 -24.53 43.50
C VAL A 68 3.70 -25.72 44.40
N ALA A 69 2.42 -26.05 44.58
CA ALA A 69 1.99 -27.19 45.38
C ALA A 69 2.25 -28.56 44.71
N ASP A 70 2.26 -28.62 43.36
CA ASP A 70 2.51 -29.84 42.60
C ASP A 70 3.64 -29.65 41.56
N PRO A 71 4.84 -30.21 41.80
CA PRO A 71 5.98 -30.14 40.87
C PRO A 71 5.72 -30.77 39.48
N LYS A 72 4.70 -31.63 39.36
CA LYS A 72 4.34 -32.27 38.09
C LYS A 72 3.31 -31.46 37.30
N ALA A 73 2.64 -30.50 37.93
CA ALA A 73 1.69 -29.64 37.26
C ALA A 73 2.39 -28.71 36.26
N ARG A 74 1.68 -28.36 35.19
CA ARG A 74 2.16 -27.43 34.16
C ARG A 74 1.38 -26.12 34.22
N LEU A 75 2.13 -25.02 34.09
CA LEU A 75 1.59 -23.67 34.02
C LEU A 75 0.86 -23.47 32.69
N ASN A 76 -0.37 -22.99 32.77
CA ASN A 76 -1.14 -22.60 31.59
C ASN A 76 -1.25 -21.08 31.52
N MET A 77 -1.04 -20.55 30.32
CA MET A 77 -1.17 -19.12 30.07
C MET A 77 -2.64 -18.70 30.24
N ALA A 78 -2.87 -17.60 30.96
CA ALA A 78 -4.20 -17.04 31.12
C ALA A 78 -4.72 -16.52 29.77
N ALA A 79 -6.02 -16.64 29.54
CA ALA A 79 -6.66 -16.09 28.36
C ALA A 79 -6.66 -14.55 28.46
N SER A 80 -5.61 -13.92 27.92
CA SER A 80 -5.49 -12.46 27.94
C SER A 80 -6.69 -11.81 27.25
N GLU A 81 -7.47 -11.05 28.02
CA GLU A 81 -8.65 -10.30 27.57
C GLU A 81 -8.25 -8.97 26.88
N ILE A 82 -6.94 -8.69 26.77
CA ILE A 82 -6.43 -7.43 26.22
C ILE A 82 -6.70 -7.40 24.69
N PRO A 83 -7.53 -6.46 24.20
CA PRO A 83 -7.79 -6.32 22.77
C PRO A 83 -6.48 -6.01 22.04
N ARG A 84 -6.08 -6.88 21.11
CA ARG A 84 -4.87 -6.64 20.30
C ARG A 84 -5.03 -5.30 19.56
N PRO A 85 -4.03 -4.41 19.61
CA PRO A 85 -4.11 -3.14 18.88
C PRO A 85 -4.25 -3.44 17.40
N LYS A 86 -5.30 -2.89 16.79
CA LYS A 86 -5.58 -3.04 15.36
C LYS A 86 -4.39 -2.50 14.57
N ALA A 87 -3.83 -3.32 13.68
CA ALA A 87 -2.72 -2.90 12.82
C ALA A 87 -3.05 -1.55 12.16
N ARG A 88 -2.17 -0.56 12.33
CA ARG A 88 -2.36 0.77 11.76
C ARG A 88 -2.55 0.64 10.26
N THR A 89 -3.56 1.33 9.71
CA THR A 89 -3.75 1.36 8.25
C THR A 89 -2.46 1.87 7.62
N SER A 90 -1.94 1.14 6.63
CA SER A 90 -0.70 1.51 5.95
C SER A 90 -0.88 2.89 5.31
N GLY A 91 -0.23 3.89 5.92
CA GLY A 91 -0.16 5.25 5.41
C GLY A 91 0.73 5.32 4.16
N PRO A 92 0.82 6.48 3.51
CA PRO A 92 1.77 6.69 2.42
C PRO A 92 3.18 6.31 2.88
N LYS A 93 3.86 5.43 2.12
CA LYS A 93 5.23 5.01 2.44
C LYS A 93 6.18 6.20 2.29
N TYR A 94 7.10 6.35 3.23
CA TYR A 94 8.12 7.39 3.15
C TYR A 94 9.09 7.11 2.00
N THR A 95 9.18 8.03 1.03
CA THR A 95 10.19 7.96 -0.03
C THR A 95 11.52 8.55 0.48
N PRO A 96 12.63 7.79 0.47
CA PRO A 96 13.93 8.29 0.91
C PRO A 96 14.42 9.44 0.02
N VAL A 97 15.24 10.33 0.58
CA VAL A 97 15.67 11.59 -0.05
C VAL A 97 16.30 11.37 -1.43
N THR A 98 17.13 10.34 -1.58
CA THR A 98 17.79 9.97 -2.84
C THR A 98 16.80 9.74 -3.97
N LYS A 99 15.65 9.13 -3.68
CA LYS A 99 14.62 8.78 -4.66
C LYS A 99 13.59 9.90 -4.87
N ARG A 100 13.75 11.06 -4.21
CA ARG A 100 12.76 12.14 -4.29
C ARG A 100 12.74 12.85 -5.63
N GLN A 101 13.88 12.90 -6.32
CA GLN A 101 14.04 13.49 -7.65
C GLN A 101 13.33 12.66 -8.73
N ASP A 102 13.21 11.35 -8.52
CA ASP A 102 12.52 10.43 -9.45
C ASP A 102 11.01 10.35 -9.22
N ARG A 103 10.47 11.00 -8.17
CA ARG A 103 9.02 10.97 -7.89
C ARG A 103 8.18 11.57 -9.03
N PRO A 104 8.55 12.71 -9.64
CA PRO A 104 7.81 13.24 -10.77
C PRO A 104 7.85 12.30 -12.01
N ASN A 105 8.94 11.53 -12.18
CA ASN A 105 9.05 10.52 -13.25
C ASN A 105 8.05 9.37 -13.05
N ALA A 106 7.92 8.88 -11.81
CA ALA A 106 6.93 7.89 -11.41
C ALA A 106 5.48 8.38 -11.59
N ILE A 107 5.20 9.63 -11.17
CA ILE A 107 3.88 10.24 -11.32
C ILE A 107 3.52 10.38 -12.81
N MET A 108 4.47 10.80 -13.64
CA MET A 108 4.28 10.93 -15.09
C MET A 108 3.89 9.59 -15.73
N TRP A 109 4.57 8.52 -15.34
CA TRP A 109 4.27 7.17 -15.82
C TRP A 109 2.87 6.72 -15.43
N LEU A 110 2.49 6.89 -14.15
CA LEU A 110 1.16 6.55 -13.67
C LEU A 110 0.05 7.35 -14.37
N LEU A 111 0.24 8.66 -14.58
CA LEU A 111 -0.74 9.49 -15.29
C LEU A 111 -0.87 9.10 -16.78
N ARG A 112 0.21 8.62 -17.40
CA ARG A 112 0.23 8.23 -18.82
C ARG A 112 -0.38 6.86 -19.07
N TYR A 113 -0.03 5.86 -18.25
CA TYR A 113 -0.43 4.47 -18.47
C TYR A 113 -1.63 4.04 -17.63
N HIS A 114 -1.85 4.68 -16.47
CA HIS A 114 -2.88 4.33 -15.50
C HIS A 114 -3.74 5.54 -15.10
N SER A 115 -4.39 6.16 -16.08
CA SER A 115 -5.28 7.31 -15.87
C SER A 115 -6.54 6.99 -15.04
N GLU A 116 -6.87 5.70 -14.87
CA GLU A 116 -7.94 5.18 -14.03
C GLU A 116 -7.68 5.38 -12.52
N LEU A 117 -6.41 5.53 -12.13
CA LEU A 117 -6.02 5.73 -10.74
C LEU A 117 -6.42 7.12 -10.25
N SER A 118 -6.95 7.20 -9.03
CA SER A 118 -7.22 8.51 -8.40
C SER A 118 -5.95 9.07 -7.80
N ASP A 119 -5.90 10.40 -7.65
CA ASP A 119 -4.81 11.11 -6.99
C ASP A 119 -4.52 10.59 -5.57
N ALA A 120 -5.53 10.10 -4.85
CA ALA A 120 -5.36 9.46 -3.54
C ALA A 120 -4.64 8.10 -3.60
N GLN A 121 -4.85 7.32 -4.67
CA GLN A 121 -4.15 6.07 -4.92
C GLN A 121 -2.71 6.35 -5.35
N VAL A 122 -2.50 7.31 -6.26
CA VAL A 122 -1.16 7.75 -6.70
C VAL A 122 -0.34 8.27 -5.50
N SER A 123 -0.96 9.07 -4.63
CA SER A 123 -0.33 9.56 -3.39
C SER A 123 0.13 8.43 -2.47
N ARG A 124 -0.68 7.37 -2.31
CA ARG A 124 -0.34 6.20 -1.49
C ARG A 124 0.78 5.34 -2.10
N LEU A 125 0.78 5.16 -3.42
CA LEU A 125 1.79 4.36 -4.14
C LEU A 125 3.16 5.03 -4.16
N VAL A 126 3.22 6.31 -4.49
CA VAL A 126 4.50 7.03 -4.69
C VAL A 126 5.01 7.69 -3.40
N GLY A 127 4.14 7.95 -2.42
CA GLY A 127 4.49 8.72 -1.23
C GLY A 127 4.59 10.23 -1.50
N THR A 128 3.68 10.75 -2.33
CA THR A 128 3.65 12.16 -2.76
C THR A 128 2.35 12.86 -2.34
N THR A 129 2.30 14.18 -2.53
CA THR A 129 1.15 15.03 -2.21
C THR A 129 0.34 15.37 -3.47
N LYS A 130 -0.97 15.60 -3.30
CA LYS A 130 -1.89 16.03 -4.37
C LYS A 130 -1.41 17.24 -5.19
N PRO A 131 -0.90 18.35 -4.59
CA PRO A 131 -0.40 19.48 -5.37
C PRO A 131 0.74 19.07 -6.31
N THR A 132 1.64 18.19 -5.87
CA THR A 132 2.72 17.69 -6.73
C THR A 132 2.18 16.87 -7.91
N ILE A 133 1.15 16.06 -7.68
CA ILE A 133 0.49 15.28 -8.75
C ILE A 133 -0.14 16.23 -9.77
N ASN A 134 -0.85 17.27 -9.31
CA ASN A 134 -1.48 18.26 -10.17
C ASN A 134 -0.43 19.08 -10.95
N SER A 135 0.67 19.51 -10.33
CA SER A 135 1.73 20.21 -11.05
C SER A 135 2.35 19.39 -12.19
N VAL A 136 2.43 18.07 -12.03
CA VAL A 136 2.90 17.19 -13.11
C VAL A 136 1.82 16.99 -14.18
N ARG A 137 0.55 16.85 -13.78
CA ARG A 137 -0.60 16.75 -14.70
C ARG A 137 -0.75 18.00 -15.57
N ASP A 138 -0.66 19.16 -14.94
CA ASP A 138 -0.81 20.48 -15.55
C ASP A 138 0.48 20.96 -16.23
N ARG A 139 1.57 20.17 -16.16
CA ARG A 139 2.89 20.48 -16.71
C ARG A 139 3.52 21.77 -16.16
N THR A 140 3.13 22.17 -14.95
CA THR A 140 3.65 23.36 -14.23
C THR A 140 4.79 23.04 -13.26
N HIS A 141 5.23 21.78 -13.20
CA HIS A 141 6.40 21.41 -12.41
C HIS A 141 7.67 22.06 -12.97
N TRP A 142 8.53 22.60 -12.10
CA TRP A 142 9.74 23.33 -12.51
C TRP A 142 10.67 22.51 -13.42
N ASN A 143 10.73 21.19 -13.25
CA ASN A 143 11.58 20.29 -14.03
C ASN A 143 10.84 19.55 -15.15
N MET A 144 9.70 20.05 -15.61
CA MET A 144 8.82 19.35 -16.56
C MET A 144 9.53 18.93 -17.86
N ALA A 145 10.47 19.75 -18.35
CA ALA A 145 11.20 19.48 -19.59
C ALA A 145 12.11 18.23 -19.53
N ASN A 146 12.61 17.86 -18.35
CA ASN A 146 13.54 16.74 -18.20
C ASN A 146 12.86 15.46 -17.66
N LEU A 147 11.55 15.49 -17.39
CA LEU A 147 10.85 14.34 -16.84
C LEU A 147 10.73 13.21 -17.87
N LYS A 148 11.01 12.00 -17.43
CA LYS A 148 10.82 10.77 -18.21
C LYS A 148 9.81 9.88 -17.50
N PRO A 149 8.81 9.33 -18.20
CA PRO A 149 7.88 8.37 -17.59
C PRO A 149 8.63 7.08 -17.27
N ILE A 150 8.97 6.87 -16.00
CA ILE A 150 9.64 5.67 -15.48
C ILE A 150 8.67 4.96 -14.54
N ASP A 151 8.60 3.63 -14.64
CA ASP A 151 7.73 2.81 -13.81
C ASP A 151 8.08 2.92 -12.30
N PRO A 152 7.10 3.20 -11.42
CA PRO A 152 7.30 3.29 -9.97
C PRO A 152 7.77 1.99 -9.30
N VAL A 153 7.48 0.82 -9.89
CA VAL A 153 7.96 -0.48 -9.37
C VAL A 153 9.46 -0.61 -9.62
N SER A 154 9.91 -0.27 -10.83
CA SER A 154 11.33 -0.22 -11.18
C SER A 154 12.14 0.75 -10.31
N LEU A 155 11.54 1.86 -9.87
CA LEU A 155 12.14 2.82 -8.92
C LEU A 155 12.10 2.34 -7.45
N GLY A 156 11.40 1.24 -7.18
CA GLY A 156 11.19 0.67 -5.84
C GLY A 156 10.37 1.59 -4.93
N MET A 157 9.38 2.30 -5.49
CA MET A 157 8.44 3.13 -4.73
C MET A 157 7.19 2.34 -4.32
N CYS A 158 6.70 1.46 -5.21
CA CYS A 158 5.63 0.50 -4.92
C CYS A 158 6.06 -0.93 -5.28
N SER A 159 5.41 -1.94 -4.70
CA SER A 159 5.57 -3.32 -5.17
C SER A 159 4.63 -3.59 -6.34
N GLN A 160 4.95 -4.61 -7.15
CA GLN A 160 4.07 -5.04 -8.25
C GLN A 160 2.66 -5.36 -7.75
N VAL A 161 2.57 -6.09 -6.64
CA VAL A 161 1.29 -6.48 -6.01
C VAL A 161 0.47 -5.25 -5.62
N GLU A 162 1.10 -4.22 -5.07
CA GLU A 162 0.41 -2.98 -4.69
C GLU A 162 -0.13 -2.20 -5.89
N LEU A 163 0.61 -2.18 -6.99
CA LEU A 163 0.18 -1.55 -8.24
C LEU A 163 -1.04 -2.28 -8.82
N ASP A 164 -0.96 -3.61 -8.94
CA ASP A 164 -2.04 -4.44 -9.49
C ASP A 164 -3.32 -4.35 -8.64
N GLU A 165 -3.18 -4.34 -7.31
CA GLU A 165 -4.30 -4.10 -6.39
C GLU A 165 -4.92 -2.72 -6.56
N ALA A 166 -4.10 -1.68 -6.73
CA ALA A 166 -4.57 -0.32 -6.91
C ALA A 166 -5.35 -0.16 -8.23
N VAL A 167 -4.87 -0.78 -9.31
CA VAL A 167 -5.51 -0.82 -10.62
C VAL A 167 -6.83 -1.59 -10.55
N THR A 168 -6.85 -2.78 -9.95
CA THR A 168 -8.07 -3.57 -9.75
C THR A 168 -9.13 -2.80 -8.96
N LYS A 169 -8.72 -2.13 -7.87
CA LYS A 169 -9.60 -1.26 -7.08
C LYS A 169 -10.10 -0.06 -7.89
N ALA A 170 -9.27 0.52 -8.74
CA ALA A 170 -9.65 1.63 -9.62
C ALA A 170 -10.69 1.21 -10.67
N HIS A 171 -10.51 0.07 -11.34
CA HIS A 171 -11.51 -0.47 -12.27
C HIS A 171 -12.85 -0.76 -11.57
N LYS A 172 -12.82 -1.37 -10.38
CA LYS A 172 -14.03 -1.62 -9.60
C LYS A 172 -14.76 -0.31 -9.27
N ARG A 173 -14.00 0.73 -8.89
CA ARG A 173 -14.55 2.07 -8.63
C ARG A 173 -15.15 2.69 -9.89
N LEU A 174 -14.47 2.64 -11.02
CA LEU A 174 -14.98 3.17 -12.29
C LEU A 174 -16.28 2.49 -12.69
N ARG A 175 -16.33 1.15 -12.69
CA ARG A 175 -17.58 0.40 -12.96
C ARG A 175 -18.71 0.77 -12.00
N SER A 176 -18.39 0.95 -10.71
CA SER A 176 -19.40 1.36 -9.72
C SER A 176 -19.93 2.78 -9.98
N ARG A 177 -19.06 3.68 -10.44
CA ARG A 177 -19.39 5.07 -10.78
C ARG A 177 -20.26 5.12 -12.03
N GLU A 178 -19.89 4.41 -13.09
CA GLU A 178 -20.68 4.29 -14.32
C GLU A 178 -22.07 3.72 -14.03
N ARG A 179 -22.18 2.66 -13.21
CA ARG A 179 -23.47 2.09 -12.81
C ARG A 179 -24.33 3.08 -12.02
N ARG A 180 -23.71 3.92 -11.17
CA ARG A 180 -24.42 4.97 -10.44
C ARG A 180 -24.91 6.06 -11.38
N GLU A 181 -24.05 6.56 -12.27
CA GLU A 181 -24.41 7.58 -13.27
C GLU A 181 -25.49 7.08 -14.23
N ALA A 182 -25.46 5.81 -14.66
CA ALA A 182 -26.52 5.21 -15.47
C ALA A 182 -27.87 5.13 -14.74
N ARG A 183 -27.85 4.81 -13.43
CA ARG A 183 -29.05 4.82 -12.59
C ARG A 183 -29.61 6.23 -12.39
N GLU A 184 -28.72 7.21 -12.23
CA GLU A 184 -29.11 8.63 -12.10
C GLU A 184 -29.72 9.14 -13.40
N ARG A 185 -29.13 8.84 -14.57
CA ARG A 185 -29.71 9.17 -15.89
C ARG A 185 -31.07 8.49 -16.10
N ALA A 186 -31.18 7.19 -15.83
CA ALA A 186 -32.46 6.49 -15.94
C ALA A 186 -33.54 7.06 -15.01
N ARG A 187 -33.15 7.63 -13.86
CA ARG A 187 -34.07 8.34 -12.97
C ARG A 187 -34.47 9.70 -13.54
N SER A 188 -33.52 10.50 -14.01
CA SER A 188 -33.83 11.81 -14.63
C SER A 188 -34.68 11.67 -15.89
N ASP A 189 -34.46 10.62 -16.69
CA ASP A 189 -35.24 10.35 -17.90
C ASP A 189 -36.69 9.95 -17.56
N ARG A 190 -36.89 9.20 -16.46
CA ARG A 190 -38.24 8.91 -15.94
C ARG A 190 -38.94 10.14 -15.38
N ASP A 191 -38.22 10.99 -14.65
CA ASP A 191 -38.78 12.21 -14.05
C ASP A 191 -39.13 13.26 -15.14
N THR A 192 -38.34 13.34 -16.21
CA THR A 192 -38.62 14.22 -17.37
C THR A 192 -39.75 13.69 -18.27
N ALA A 193 -39.84 12.37 -18.49
CA ALA A 193 -40.96 11.75 -19.20
C ALA A 193 -42.29 11.92 -18.45
N ALA A 194 -42.28 11.86 -17.11
CA ALA A 194 -43.45 12.15 -16.30
C ALA A 194 -43.88 13.63 -16.41
N ALA A 195 -42.92 14.57 -16.44
CA ALA A 195 -43.21 16.00 -16.58
C ALA A 195 -43.69 16.42 -17.99
N THR A 196 -43.35 15.66 -19.04
CA THR A 196 -43.84 15.91 -20.41
C THR A 196 -45.23 15.32 -20.64
N ALA A 197 -45.62 14.28 -19.91
CA ALA A 197 -46.96 13.68 -19.99
C ALA A 197 -48.07 14.51 -19.30
N GLU A 198 -47.73 15.44 -18.41
CA GLU A 198 -48.71 16.31 -17.73
C GLU A 198 -49.01 17.63 -18.48
N LYS A 199 -48.48 17.82 -19.70
CA LYS A 199 -48.64 19.07 -20.48
C LYS A 199 -49.38 18.92 -21.81
N GLU A 200 -50.31 17.97 -21.90
CA GLU A 200 -51.37 18.01 -22.91
C GLU A 200 -52.72 18.21 -22.24
N PRO A 201 -53.50 19.21 -22.69
CA PRO A 201 -54.94 19.00 -22.72
C PRO A 201 -55.59 19.36 -24.06
N VAL A 202 -56.33 18.37 -24.56
CA VAL A 202 -57.69 18.43 -25.12
C VAL A 202 -57.91 19.24 -26.41
N VAL A 203 -58.16 18.48 -27.48
CA VAL A 203 -58.82 18.83 -28.75
C VAL A 203 -60.30 19.20 -28.55
N GLU A 204 -60.76 20.30 -29.16
CA GLU A 204 -62.18 20.42 -29.56
C GLU A 204 -62.39 21.21 -30.88
N THR A 205 -62.92 20.48 -31.85
CA THR A 205 -63.68 20.76 -33.09
C THR A 205 -63.93 22.18 -33.64
N ALA A 206 -63.67 22.37 -34.95
CA ALA A 206 -64.58 23.11 -35.87
C ALA A 206 -64.36 22.83 -37.39
N ILE A 207 -65.33 22.11 -37.99
CA ILE A 207 -66.06 22.39 -39.25
C ILE A 207 -65.31 22.51 -40.61
N LEU A 208 -65.50 21.47 -41.43
CA LEU A 208 -66.03 21.44 -42.81
C LEU A 208 -65.59 22.52 -43.84
N GLN A 209 -64.92 22.08 -44.91
CA GLN A 209 -65.30 22.38 -46.31
C GLN A 209 -64.65 21.43 -47.32
N ARG A 210 -65.30 21.27 -48.48
CA ARG A 210 -65.39 20.07 -49.33
C ARG A 210 -64.76 20.31 -50.73
N ALA A 211 -63.99 19.30 -51.19
CA ALA A 211 -63.78 18.81 -52.58
C ALA A 211 -62.89 19.60 -53.59
N PRO A 212 -62.41 18.99 -54.72
CA PRO A 212 -61.93 17.60 -54.95
C PRO A 212 -60.71 17.42 -55.91
N VAL A 213 -60.05 16.24 -55.80
CA VAL A 213 -59.55 15.29 -56.85
C VAL A 213 -58.44 15.68 -57.86
N GLU A 214 -57.32 14.94 -57.85
CA GLU A 214 -56.69 14.16 -58.96
C GLU A 214 -55.45 13.43 -58.38
N ALA A 215 -55.35 12.11 -58.17
CA ALA A 215 -55.46 10.91 -59.02
C ALA A 215 -54.27 10.68 -59.98
N ALA A 216 -53.24 9.92 -59.55
CA ALA A 216 -52.40 9.02 -60.38
C ALA A 216 -51.32 8.29 -59.53
N PRO A 217 -50.85 7.09 -59.94
CA PRO A 217 -50.68 5.96 -59.03
C PRO A 217 -49.24 5.41 -58.89
N GLN A 218 -49.15 4.42 -57.99
CA GLN A 218 -48.00 3.61 -57.58
C GLN A 218 -47.42 2.74 -58.70
N GLU A 219 -46.15 2.34 -58.59
CA GLU A 219 -45.70 1.00 -59.01
C GLU A 219 -44.67 0.38 -58.02
N PRO A 220 -44.64 -0.96 -57.87
CA PRO A 220 -43.83 -1.68 -56.88
C PRO A 220 -42.69 -2.54 -57.47
N LEU A 221 -41.75 -2.94 -56.59
CA LEU A 221 -40.90 -4.16 -56.59
C LEU A 221 -40.04 -4.51 -57.82
N GLU A 222 -38.73 -4.70 -57.61
CA GLU A 222 -38.02 -5.84 -58.22
C GLU A 222 -37.05 -6.52 -57.25
N ILE A 223 -37.20 -7.83 -57.21
CA ILE A 223 -36.36 -8.85 -56.58
C ILE A 223 -35.35 -9.27 -57.64
N VAL A 224 -34.06 -9.29 -57.31
CA VAL A 224 -33.11 -10.15 -58.03
C VAL A 224 -32.44 -11.07 -57.03
N THR A 225 -32.78 -12.34 -57.21
CA THR A 225 -32.23 -13.51 -56.55
C THR A 225 -30.84 -13.81 -57.11
N SER A 226 -29.90 -14.20 -56.27
CA SER A 226 -29.05 -15.38 -56.53
C SER A 226 -28.42 -15.83 -55.22
N ALA A 227 -28.83 -17.03 -54.82
CA ALA A 227 -28.24 -17.84 -53.79
C ALA A 227 -27.03 -18.62 -54.34
N GLN A 228 -26.42 -19.40 -53.45
CA GLN A 228 -25.39 -20.43 -53.60
C GLN A 228 -23.97 -19.95 -53.28
N ASP A 229 -23.16 -20.63 -52.48
CA ASP A 229 -23.40 -21.74 -51.55
C ASP A 229 -22.20 -21.82 -50.58
N VAL A 230 -22.44 -22.56 -49.50
CA VAL A 230 -21.61 -22.94 -48.36
C VAL A 230 -20.24 -23.51 -48.73
N ASP A 231 -19.19 -23.17 -47.98
CA ASP A 231 -18.13 -24.14 -47.67
C ASP A 231 -17.58 -23.96 -46.24
N LYS A 232 -17.44 -25.11 -45.60
CA LYS A 232 -17.14 -25.39 -44.20
C LYS A 232 -15.93 -26.29 -44.22
N GLU A 233 -14.81 -25.88 -43.62
CA GLU A 233 -13.74 -26.82 -43.28
C GLU A 233 -12.92 -26.29 -42.09
N ALA A 234 -12.73 -27.15 -41.10
CA ALA A 234 -11.78 -27.07 -40.00
C ALA A 234 -11.09 -28.46 -39.94
N PRO A 235 -10.16 -28.71 -39.02
CA PRO A 235 -8.89 -28.06 -38.67
C PRO A 235 -7.70 -28.98 -39.05
N ALA A 236 -6.45 -28.53 -38.90
CA ALA A 236 -5.26 -29.39 -39.04
C ALA A 236 -4.31 -29.25 -37.82
N GLU A 237 -3.72 -30.40 -37.47
CA GLU A 237 -2.97 -30.78 -36.28
C GLU A 237 -1.56 -30.17 -36.11
N GLU A 238 -1.15 -30.20 -34.83
CA GLU A 238 0.15 -30.50 -34.20
C GLU A 238 1.49 -30.22 -34.92
N ALA A 239 2.34 -29.47 -34.21
CA ALA A 239 3.77 -29.73 -34.16
C ALA A 239 4.31 -29.45 -32.74
N ASP A 240 4.77 -30.51 -32.08
CA ASP A 240 5.59 -30.51 -30.87
C ASP A 240 6.87 -29.68 -31.05
N HIS A 241 7.14 -28.76 -30.12
CA HIS A 241 8.49 -28.23 -29.89
C HIS A 241 8.98 -28.73 -28.53
N SER A 242 9.74 -29.82 -28.61
CA SER A 242 10.37 -30.50 -27.49
C SER A 242 11.51 -29.67 -26.86
N VAL A 243 11.66 -29.86 -25.56
CA VAL A 243 12.53 -29.15 -24.59
C VAL A 243 14.01 -29.58 -24.63
N GLU A 244 14.57 -29.87 -25.80
CA GLU A 244 15.96 -30.32 -25.96
C GLU A 244 16.82 -29.34 -26.76
N SER A 245 17.16 -28.23 -26.10
CA SER A 245 18.43 -27.52 -26.30
C SER A 245 18.95 -27.03 -24.95
N VAL A 246 18.79 -27.90 -23.96
CA VAL A 246 19.55 -27.93 -22.71
C VAL A 246 20.94 -28.48 -23.08
N PHE A 247 22.01 -27.75 -22.75
CA PHE A 247 23.44 -28.03 -23.02
C PHE A 247 24.03 -27.49 -24.34
N GLY A 248 24.14 -26.17 -24.42
CA GLY A 248 25.09 -25.47 -25.28
C GLY A 248 26.22 -24.81 -24.48
N SER A 249 27.39 -25.46 -24.48
CA SER A 249 28.75 -24.90 -24.37
C SER A 249 29.12 -24.00 -23.18
N THR A 250 29.75 -24.62 -22.19
CA THR A 250 30.58 -24.01 -21.14
C THR A 250 31.69 -23.11 -21.70
N PRO A 251 31.80 -21.82 -21.32
CA PRO A 251 33.03 -21.07 -21.49
C PRO A 251 34.01 -21.34 -20.32
N ALA A 252 35.27 -21.60 -20.67
CA ALA A 252 36.37 -21.90 -19.76
C ALA A 252 36.71 -20.72 -18.80
N PRO A 253 37.24 -21.01 -17.59
CA PRO A 253 37.52 -19.98 -16.58
C PRO A 253 38.73 -19.12 -16.96
N ALA A 254 38.53 -17.79 -16.97
CA ALA A 254 39.60 -16.81 -17.09
C ALA A 254 40.43 -16.76 -15.78
N ALA A 255 41.75 -16.76 -15.95
CA ALA A 255 42.75 -16.64 -14.89
C ALA A 255 42.75 -15.23 -14.26
N PRO A 256 43.19 -15.10 -12.99
CA PRO A 256 43.04 -13.88 -12.19
C PRO A 256 44.07 -12.80 -12.57
N GLU A 257 43.58 -11.57 -12.74
CA GLU A 257 44.42 -10.37 -12.84
C GLU A 257 44.85 -9.86 -11.44
N PRO A 258 46.06 -9.29 -11.33
CA PRO A 258 46.73 -9.04 -10.06
C PRO A 258 46.26 -7.78 -9.31
N GLU A 259 46.28 -7.87 -7.97
CA GLU A 259 45.98 -6.78 -7.05
C GLU A 259 46.98 -5.61 -7.15
N PRO A 260 46.52 -4.34 -7.06
CA PRO A 260 47.42 -3.23 -6.83
C PRO A 260 47.77 -3.12 -5.34
N THR A 261 49.07 -3.22 -5.11
CA THR A 261 49.83 -3.09 -3.87
C THR A 261 49.57 -1.78 -3.12
N ALA A 262 49.61 -1.90 -1.80
CA ALA A 262 49.68 -0.81 -0.85
C ALA A 262 50.89 0.11 -1.13
N ASP A 263 50.64 1.41 -1.30
CA ASP A 263 51.64 2.45 -1.09
C ASP A 263 51.29 3.26 0.14
N VAL A 264 52.19 3.12 1.10
CA VAL A 264 52.41 3.95 2.27
C VAL A 264 53.01 5.27 1.79
N PHE A 265 52.54 6.41 2.32
CA PHE A 265 53.32 7.56 2.81
C PHE A 265 52.50 8.87 2.74
N GLY A 266 52.60 9.67 3.80
CA GLY A 266 52.39 11.12 3.68
C GLY A 266 51.50 11.74 4.73
N THR A 267 51.91 11.68 6.00
CA THR A 267 51.50 12.68 6.98
C THR A 267 51.95 14.06 6.49
N THR A 268 51.04 15.02 6.40
CA THR A 268 51.41 16.45 6.36
C THR A 268 50.32 17.24 7.07
N ASP A 269 50.58 17.37 8.37
CA ASP A 269 50.29 18.52 9.23
C ASP A 269 49.99 19.82 8.46
N ARG A 270 48.81 20.39 8.67
CA ARG A 270 48.46 21.75 8.22
C ARG A 270 47.99 22.55 9.44
N PRO A 271 48.68 23.64 9.80
CA PRO A 271 48.44 24.34 11.05
C PRO A 271 47.18 25.21 11.00
N SER A 272 46.53 25.26 12.14
CA SER A 272 45.58 26.29 12.56
C SER A 272 46.23 27.67 12.55
N GLU A 273 45.49 28.71 12.15
CA GLU A 273 45.38 29.99 12.88
C GLU A 273 44.47 31.00 12.14
N HIS A 274 43.99 31.99 12.93
CA HIS A 274 43.12 33.15 12.64
C HIS A 274 41.61 32.90 12.85
N SER A 275 40.98 33.27 13.97
CA SER A 275 41.02 34.51 14.78
C SER A 275 40.66 35.78 13.99
N GLY A 276 39.46 36.32 14.23
CA GLY A 276 39.01 37.64 13.77
C GLY A 276 37.47 37.75 13.68
N PRO A 277 36.88 38.92 13.95
CA PRO A 277 35.87 39.07 15.01
C PRO A 277 34.41 39.15 14.55
N ALA A 278 33.52 38.82 15.48
CA ALA A 278 32.09 39.10 15.41
C ALA A 278 31.84 40.62 15.51
N ALA A 279 31.08 41.15 14.56
CA ALA A 279 30.54 42.50 14.58
C ALA A 279 29.03 42.44 14.29
N ASP A 280 28.35 43.32 15.02
CA ASP A 280 26.93 43.50 15.23
C ASP A 280 26.06 43.64 13.96
N GLY A 281 24.78 43.27 14.10
CA GLY A 281 23.77 43.39 13.05
C GLY A 281 22.35 43.08 13.53
N GLU A 282 21.86 43.93 14.44
CA GLU A 282 20.51 44.50 14.56
C GLU A 282 19.34 43.85 13.77
N GLY A 283 18.22 43.54 14.46
CA GLY A 283 16.95 43.28 13.76
C GLY A 283 15.80 42.66 14.57
N ALA A 284 15.09 43.52 15.32
CA ALA A 284 13.63 43.53 15.54
C ALA A 284 12.89 42.30 16.13
N GLU A 285 12.38 42.43 17.37
CA GLU A 285 10.97 42.17 17.74
C GLU A 285 10.84 42.30 19.26
N VAL A 286 10.02 43.23 19.78
CA VAL A 286 8.90 42.96 20.71
C VAL A 286 7.97 44.17 20.65
N ALA A 287 6.72 43.93 20.24
CA ALA A 287 5.62 44.89 20.21
C ALA A 287 5.06 45.11 21.63
N GLU A 288 4.71 46.36 21.90
CA GLU A 288 4.13 46.83 23.16
C GLU A 288 2.68 46.38 23.33
N ASP A 289 2.36 46.13 24.60
CA ASP A 289 1.08 45.80 25.20
C ASP A 289 0.16 47.04 25.13
N GLU A 290 -0.97 46.97 24.41
CA GLU A 290 -2.08 47.91 24.59
C GLU A 290 -3.28 47.17 25.19
N GLU A 291 -3.44 47.39 26.49
CA GLU A 291 -4.58 47.01 27.31
C GLU A 291 -5.82 47.84 26.88
N GLU A 292 -6.72 47.20 26.14
CA GLU A 292 -7.97 47.79 25.67
C GLU A 292 -8.95 47.97 26.84
N SER A 293 -9.07 49.22 27.27
CA SER A 293 -10.13 49.69 28.14
C SER A 293 -11.32 50.17 27.28
N ARG A 294 -12.41 49.40 27.25
CA ARG A 294 -13.74 49.96 26.97
C ARG A 294 -14.90 49.13 27.52
N THR A 295 -15.59 49.77 28.47
CA THR A 295 -17.05 49.82 28.64
C THR A 295 -17.86 49.63 27.36
#